data_AF-A0A1X7HEV1-F1
#
_entry.id   AF-A0A1X7HEV1-F1
#
_cell.length_a   1.000
_cell.length_b   1.000
_cell.length_c   1.000
_cell.angle_alpha   90.00
_cell.angle_beta   90.00
_cell.angle_gamma   90.00
#
_symmetry.space_group_name_H-M   'P 1'
#
loop_
_entity.id
_entity.type
_entity.pdbx_description
1 polymer ?
#
loop_
_entity_poly.entity_id
_entity_poly.type
_entity_poly.pdbx_seq_one_letter_code
_entity_poly.pdbx_strand_id
1 'polypeptide(L)' 'MLLTDLQKKTIEQMNTGDDTTLGGPAVGENIRYEIRRLTDHEYKVCIFDRMVRLDEDYFQTTSQVIAYIETY' A
#
# COMPACT_ATOMS: atom_id res chain seq x y z
N MET A 1 5.10 -9.04 -0.11
CA MET A 1 6.31 -8.37 0.46
C MET A 1 6.12 -8.23 1.97
N LEU A 2 7.07 -8.66 2.82
CA LEU A 2 6.90 -8.47 4.28
C LEU A 2 7.12 -7.01 4.67
N LEU A 3 6.15 -6.40 5.35
CA LEU A 3 6.23 -5.00 5.76
C LEU A 3 7.00 -4.86 7.08
N THR A 4 7.88 -3.85 7.15
CA THR A 4 8.52 -3.44 8.39
C THR A 4 7.51 -2.78 9.34
N ASP A 5 7.82 -2.76 10.64
CA ASP A 5 6.97 -2.11 11.65
C ASP A 5 6.71 -0.63 11.35
N LEU A 6 7.72 0.06 10.81
CA LEU A 6 7.58 1.46 10.40
C LEU A 6 6.56 1.61 9.27
N GLN A 7 6.62 0.75 8.25
CA GLN A 7 5.69 0.82 7.11
C GLN A 7 4.26 0.47 7.53
N LYS A 8 4.08 -0.52 8.43
CA LYS A 8 2.76 -0.83 9.02
C LYS A 8 2.20 0.37 9.77
N LYS A 9 3.01 1.00 10.61
CA LYS A 9 2.63 2.20 11.36
C LYS A 9 2.31 3.38 10.45
N THR A 10 3.02 3.54 9.33
CA THR A 10 2.70 4.56 8.32
C THR A 10 1.29 4.36 7.76
N ILE A 11 0.91 3.14 7.38
CA ILE A 11 -0.43 2.82 6.86
C ILE A 11 -1.50 3.11 7.94
N GLU A 12 -1.22 2.73 9.19
CA GLU A 12 -2.13 2.94 10.32
C GLU A 12 -2.40 4.41 10.63
N GLN A 13 -1.43 5.27 10.39
CA GLN A 13 -1.48 6.71 10.71
C GLN A 13 -1.94 7.59 9.55
N MET A 14 -2.25 7.02 8.38
CA MET A 14 -2.76 7.77 7.23
C MET A 14 -4.08 8.45 7.56
N ASN A 15 -4.24 9.73 7.25
CA ASN A 15 -5.50 10.45 7.30
C ASN A 15 -6.25 10.34 5.96
N THR A 16 -7.54 10.66 5.97
CA THR A 16 -8.32 10.75 4.73
C THR A 16 -7.71 11.78 3.78
N GLY A 17 -7.44 11.36 2.55
CA GLY A 17 -6.73 12.14 1.54
C GLY A 17 -5.24 11.84 1.44
N ASP A 18 -4.65 11.16 2.43
CA ASP A 18 -3.22 10.82 2.41
C ASP A 18 -2.93 9.71 1.39
N ASP A 19 -1.74 9.78 0.81
CA ASP A 19 -1.16 8.72 0.01
C ASP A 19 0.25 8.36 0.51
N THR A 20 0.61 7.08 0.33
CA THR A 20 1.95 6.59 0.61
C THR A 20 2.35 5.56 -0.43
N THR A 21 3.66 5.45 -0.65
CA THR A 21 4.24 4.50 -1.60
C THR A 21 5.21 3.61 -0.87
N LEU A 22 5.07 2.30 -1.03
CA LEU A 22 5.94 1.29 -0.44
C LEU A 22 6.62 0.48 -1.55
N GLY A 23 7.91 0.19 -1.37
CA GLY A 23 8.71 -0.54 -2.34
C GLY A 23 9.05 0.27 -3.59
N GLY A 24 9.30 -0.46 -4.68
CA GLY A 24 9.63 0.07 -5.99
C GLY A 24 11.12 0.32 -6.25
N PRO A 25 11.47 0.72 -7.49
CA PRO A 25 12.87 0.71 -7.95
C PRO A 25 13.79 1.63 -7.15
N ALA A 26 13.24 2.71 -6.57
CA ALA A 26 13.97 3.67 -5.75
C ALA A 26 14.55 3.05 -4.46
N VAL A 27 13.97 1.96 -3.97
CA VAL A 27 14.44 1.20 -2.81
C VAL A 27 14.98 -0.18 -3.18
N GLY A 28 15.26 -0.41 -4.47
CA GLY A 28 15.85 -1.66 -4.98
C GLY A 28 14.86 -2.80 -5.22
N GLU A 29 13.55 -2.53 -5.16
CA GLU A 29 12.51 -3.53 -5.39
C GLU A 29 11.83 -3.34 -6.75
N ASN A 30 11.40 -4.43 -7.39
CA ASN A 30 10.67 -4.32 -8.66
C ASN A 30 9.20 -3.93 -8.45
N ILE A 31 8.61 -4.45 -7.35
CA ILE A 31 7.21 -4.23 -7.01
C ILE A 31 7.07 -2.96 -6.17
N ARG A 32 6.09 -2.14 -6.52
CA ARG A 32 5.69 -0.93 -5.80
C ARG A 32 4.21 -1.01 -5.45
N TYR A 33 3.87 -0.63 -4.23
CA TYR A 33 2.50 -0.47 -3.77
C TYR A 33 2.21 1.01 -3.57
N GLU A 34 1.14 1.50 -4.19
CA GLU A 34 0.61 2.84 -3.92
C GLU A 34 -0.68 2.69 -3.11
N ILE A 35 -0.70 3.29 -1.93
CA ILE A 35 -1.80 3.19 -0.98
C ILE A 35 -2.37 4.60 -0.80
N ARG A 36 -3.67 4.76 -0.98
CA ARG A 36 -4.38 6.02 -0.74
C ARG A 36 -5.55 5.78 0.20
N ARG A 37 -5.68 6.59 1.24
CA ARG A 37 -6.88 6.60 2.10
C ARG A 37 -7.90 7.54 1.49
N LEU A 38 -8.94 6.97 0.87
CA LEU A 38 -9.98 7.74 0.17
C LEU A 38 -10.99 8.34 1.14
N THR A 39 -11.35 7.59 2.18
CA THR A 39 -12.26 8.01 3.26
C THR A 39 -11.81 7.39 4.58
N ASP A 40 -12.52 7.68 5.67
CA ASP A 40 -12.22 7.10 6.98
C ASP A 40 -12.34 5.57 7.01
N HIS A 41 -13.04 4.97 6.03
CA HIS A 41 -13.30 3.54 5.93
C HIS A 41 -12.96 2.95 4.57
N GLU A 42 -12.16 3.63 3.75
CA GLU A 42 -11.81 3.15 2.42
C GLU A 42 -10.36 3.47 2.06
N TYR A 43 -9.65 2.43 1.69
CA TYR A 43 -8.29 2.45 1.17
C TYR A 43 -8.31 1.91 -0.25
N LYS A 44 -7.52 2.54 -1.10
CA LYS A 44 -7.23 2.09 -2.44
C LYS A 44 -5.77 1.65 -2.50
N VAL A 45 -5.51 0.43 -2.96
CA VAL A 45 -4.16 -0.11 -3.11
C VAL A 45 -3.94 -0.47 -4.56
N CYS A 46 -2.89 0.07 -5.18
CA CYS A 46 -2.46 -0.26 -6.54
C CYS A 46 -1.11 -0.97 -6.49
N ILE A 47 -0.96 -2.04 -7.25
CA ILE A 47 0.31 -2.78 -7.39
C ILE A 47 0.93 -2.42 -8.74
N PHE A 48 2.23 -2.16 -8.73
CA PHE A 48 3.01 -1.93 -9.93
C PHE A 48 4.25 -2.83 -9.96
N ASP A 49 4.61 -3.34 -11.13
CA ASP A 49 5.92 -3.92 -11.41
C ASP A 49 6.58 -3.13 -12.54
N ARG A 50 7.78 -2.60 -12.30
CA ARG A 50 8.53 -1.78 -13.28
C ARG A 50 7.67 -0.69 -13.94
N MET A 51 6.88 0.02 -13.13
CA MET A 51 5.94 1.08 -13.53
C MET A 51 4.68 0.64 -14.29
N VAL A 52 4.49 -0.65 -14.56
CA VAL A 52 3.25 -1.19 -15.11
C VAL A 52 2.31 -1.52 -13.97
N ARG A 53 1.10 -0.96 -13.98
CA ARG A 53 0.06 -1.31 -13.02
C ARG A 53 -0.40 -2.75 -13.27
N LEU A 54 -0.26 -3.60 -12.26
CA LEU A 54 -0.66 -5.00 -12.30
C LEU A 54 -2.07 -5.19 -11.77
N ASP A 55 -2.38 -4.57 -10.64
CA ASP A 55 -3.64 -4.77 -9.94
C ASP A 55 -4.08 -3.50 -9.18
N GLU A 56 -5.35 -3.44 -8.83
CA GLU A 56 -5.94 -2.43 -7.95
C GLU A 56 -7.10 -3.04 -7.18
N ASP A 57 -7.10 -2.85 -5.87
CA ASP A 57 -8.17 -3.30 -5.00
C ASP A 57 -8.48 -2.27 -3.91
N TYR A 58 -9.63 -2.46 -3.26
CA TYR A 58 -10.21 -1.57 -2.27
C TYR A 58 -10.43 -2.30 -0.95
N PHE A 59 -10.03 -1.66 0.15
CA PHE A 59 -10.05 -2.24 1.48
C PHE A 59 -10.69 -1.30 2.49
N GLN A 60 -11.31 -1.84 3.53
CA GLN A 60 -11.98 -1.01 4.55
C GLN A 60 -11.12 -0.73 5.79
N THR A 61 -10.08 -1.54 6.00
CA THR A 61 -9.25 -1.48 7.20
C THR A 61 -7.76 -1.55 6.86
N THR A 62 -6.94 -0.96 7.72
CA THR A 62 -5.47 -1.00 7.61
C THR A 62 -4.94 -2.44 7.67
N SER A 63 -5.55 -3.30 8.50
CA SER A 63 -5.17 -4.71 8.61
C SER A 63 -5.40 -5.48 7.30
N GLN A 64 -6.47 -5.20 6.56
CA GLN A 64 -6.71 -5.80 5.25
C GLN A 64 -5.66 -5.35 4.23
N VAL A 65 -5.32 -4.06 4.20
CA VAL A 65 -4.26 -3.51 3.35
C VAL A 65 -2.92 -4.18 3.63
N ILE A 66 -2.53 -4.26 4.91
CA ILE A 66 -1.27 -4.89 5.33
C ILE A 66 -1.25 -6.37 4.92
N ALA A 67 -2.33 -7.11 5.21
CA ALA A 67 -2.42 -8.53 4.87
C ALA A 67 -2.33 -8.77 3.35
N TYR A 68 -2.98 -7.92 2.55
CA TYR A 68 -2.91 -8.00 1.09
C TYR A 68 -1.47 -7.82 0.58
N ILE A 69 -0.78 -6.77 1.04
CA ILE A 69 0.61 -6.49 0.65
C ILE A 69 1.57 -7.60 1.09
N GLU A 70 1.35 -8.20 2.26
CA GLU A 70 2.19 -9.27 2.78
C GLU A 70 1.95 -10.62 2.09
N THR A 71 0.77 -10.83 1.48
CA THR A 71 0.41 -12.07 0.78
C THR A 71 0.82 -12.05 -0.70
N TYR A 72 0.90 -10.87 -1.33
CA TYR A 72 1.33 -10.69 -2.71
C TYR A 72 2.87 -10.71 -2.86
#